data_AF-A0PRP0-F1
#
_entry.id   AF-A0PRP0-F1
#
_cell.length_a   1.000
_cell.length_b   1.000
_cell.length_c   1.000
_cell.angle_alpha   90.00
_cell.angle_beta   90.00
_cell.angle_gamma   90.00
#
_symmetry.space_group_name_H-M   'P 1'
#
loop_
_entity.id
_entity.type
_entity.pdbx_description
1 polymer ?
#
loop_
_entity_poly.entity_id
_entity_poly.type
_entity_poly.pdbx_seq_one_letter_code
_entity_poly.pdbx_strand_id
1 'polypeptide(L)' 'MRTGTVRHLQRVLAVSERFACRVTGQQRATQRHESCAAPSEGPDGALRDWLRQYAKDHPRRGFRPAYYDVRAETALLRK' A
#
# COMPACT_ATOMS: atom_id res chain seq x y z
N MET A 1 -2.76 3.77 -4.86
CA MET A 1 -2.28 5.09 -5.35
C MET A 1 -2.29 5.26 -6.88
N ARG A 2 -2.23 4.18 -7.70
CA ARG A 2 -2.14 4.27 -9.18
C ARG A 2 -3.36 4.87 -9.91
N THR A 3 -4.48 5.09 -9.25
CA THR A 3 -5.75 5.51 -9.87
C THR A 3 -6.03 7.02 -9.79
N GLY A 4 -5.20 7.77 -9.05
CA GLY A 4 -5.49 9.15 -8.68
C GLY A 4 -5.61 10.14 -9.85
N THR A 5 -4.78 9.99 -10.89
CA THR A 5 -4.74 10.88 -12.07
C THR A 5 -6.03 10.81 -12.89
N VAL A 6 -6.52 9.61 -13.22
CA VAL A 6 -7.81 9.44 -13.93
C VAL A 6 -8.96 10.01 -13.11
N ARG A 7 -9.04 9.72 -11.80
CA ARG A 7 -10.08 10.28 -10.92
C ARG A 7 -10.00 11.79 -10.80
N HIS A 8 -8.80 12.36 -10.92
CA HIS A 8 -8.62 13.81 -10.95
C HIS A 8 -9.18 14.41 -12.25
N LEU A 9 -8.83 13.84 -13.41
CA LEU A 9 -9.35 14.29 -14.70
C LEU A 9 -10.88 14.18 -14.79
N GLN A 10 -11.46 13.09 -14.32
CA GLN A 10 -12.92 12.94 -14.28
C GLN A 10 -13.60 14.03 -13.45
N ARG A 11 -12.98 14.47 -12.34
CA ARG A 11 -13.53 15.50 -11.46
C ARG A 11 -13.35 16.91 -12.02
N VAL A 12 -12.16 17.24 -12.52
CA VAL A 12 -11.83 18.61 -12.96
C VAL A 12 -12.40 18.91 -14.34
N LEU A 13 -12.44 17.91 -15.23
CA LEU A 13 -12.82 18.10 -16.63
C LEU A 13 -14.17 17.44 -16.99
N ALA A 14 -14.86 16.83 -16.02
CA ALA A 14 -16.13 16.13 -16.21
C ALA A 14 -16.11 15.07 -17.33
N VAL A 15 -14.95 14.48 -17.62
CA VAL A 15 -14.77 13.49 -18.70
C VAL A 15 -15.08 12.08 -18.24
N SER A 16 -15.41 11.21 -19.19
CA SER A 16 -15.61 9.78 -18.90
C SER A 16 -14.30 9.09 -18.47
N GLU A 17 -14.41 8.04 -17.64
CA GLU A 17 -13.27 7.19 -17.24
C GLU A 17 -12.51 6.65 -18.46
N ARG A 18 -13.24 6.26 -19.51
CA ARG A 18 -12.67 5.72 -20.75
C ARG A 18 -11.79 6.75 -21.45
N PHE A 19 -12.23 8.00 -21.52
CA PHE A 19 -11.47 9.10 -22.10
C PHE A 19 -10.23 9.42 -21.25
N ALA A 20 -10.42 9.57 -19.94
CA ALA A 20 -9.32 9.84 -19.03
C ALA A 20 -8.24 8.74 -19.08
N CYS A 21 -8.61 7.45 -19.07
CA CYS A 21 -7.66 6.35 -19.20
C CYS A 21 -6.86 6.38 -20.52
N ARG A 22 -7.52 6.75 -21.63
CA ARG A 22 -6.86 6.84 -22.94
C ARG A 22 -5.82 7.96 -22.95
N VAL A 23 -6.15 9.12 -22.38
CA VAL A 23 -5.24 10.28 -22.31
C VAL A 23 -4.06 10.00 -21.37
N THR A 24 -4.28 9.32 -20.24
CA THR A 24 -3.21 9.00 -19.29
C THR A 24 -2.41 7.75 -19.67
N GLY A 25 -2.74 7.07 -20.77
CA GLY A 25 -2.14 5.79 -21.16
C GLY A 25 -2.39 4.66 -20.15
N GLN A 26 -3.38 4.80 -19.27
CA GLN A 26 -3.64 3.83 -18.21
C GLN A 26 -4.60 2.74 -18.68
N GLN A 27 -4.31 1.48 -18.35
CA GLN A 27 -5.26 0.39 -18.59
C GLN A 27 -6.51 0.56 -17.72
N ARG A 28 -7.68 0.48 -18.36
CA ARG A 28 -8.98 0.63 -17.68
C ARG A 28 -9.22 -0.41 -16.59
N ALA A 29 -8.66 -1.63 -16.75
CA ALA A 29 -8.75 -2.67 -15.72
C ALA A 29 -8.12 -2.23 -14.38
N THR A 30 -7.05 -1.44 -14.42
CA THR A 30 -6.41 -0.88 -13.22
C THR A 30 -7.32 0.07 -12.46
N GLN A 31 -8.26 0.73 -13.13
CA GLN A 31 -9.23 1.63 -12.49
C GLN A 31 -10.38 0.90 -11.84
N ARG A 32 -10.79 -0.23 -12.42
CA ARG A 32 -11.89 -1.05 -11.92
C ARG A 32 -11.50 -1.95 -10.75
N HIS A 33 -10.21 -2.28 -10.64
CA HIS A 33 -9.73 -3.07 -9.51
C HIS A 33 -9.61 -2.19 -8.27
N GLU A 34 -10.28 -2.61 -7.19
CA GLU A 34 -10.12 -1.94 -5.90
C GLU A 34 -8.65 -1.99 -5.49
N SER A 35 -8.10 -0.82 -5.16
CA SER A 35 -6.77 -0.77 -4.59
C SER A 35 -6.86 -1.42 -3.21
N CYS A 36 -6.19 -2.55 -3.03
CA CYS A 36 -5.96 -3.18 -1.74
C CYS A 36 -4.94 -2.35 -0.93
N ALA A 37 -5.22 -1.07 -0.74
CA ALA A 37 -4.52 -0.23 0.20
C ALA A 37 -5.23 -0.41 1.55
N ALA A 38 -4.79 -1.41 2.32
CA ALA A 38 -5.32 -1.61 3.65
C ALA A 38 -5.13 -0.32 4.48
N PRO A 39 -6.16 0.16 5.20
CA PRO A 39 -6.04 1.35 6.03
C PRO A 39 -4.86 1.21 7.00
N SER A 40 -4.10 2.28 7.19
CA SER A 40 -3.03 2.35 8.18
C SER A 40 -3.57 2.29 9.61
N GLU A 41 -4.85 2.57 9.80
CA GLU A 41 -5.53 2.59 11.11
C GLU A 41 -6.10 1.23 11.54
N GLY A 42 -5.93 0.18 10.73
CA GLY A 42 -6.27 -1.18 11.14
C GLY A 42 -5.34 -1.70 12.25
N PRO A 43 -5.68 -2.82 12.91
CA PRO A 43 -4.86 -3.43 13.97
C PRO A 43 -3.42 -3.73 13.52
N ASP A 44 -3.19 -3.92 12.21
CA ASP A 44 -1.86 -4.18 11.63
C ASP A 44 -1.09 -2.92 11.23
N GLY A 45 -1.60 -1.73 11.51
CA GLY A 45 -0.96 -0.46 11.16
C GLY A 45 0.45 -0.35 11.72
N ALA A 46 0.56 -0.51 13.05
CA ALA A 46 1.83 -0.49 13.77
C ALA A 46 2.80 -1.58 13.30
N LEU A 47 2.30 -2.78 13.02
CA LEU A 47 3.11 -3.88 12.49
C LEU A 47 3.67 -3.57 11.10
N ARG A 48 2.86 -2.97 10.21
CA ARG A 48 3.32 -2.56 8.88
C ARG A 48 4.37 -1.47 8.95
N ASP A 49 4.24 -0.52 9.87
CA ASP A 49 5.23 0.55 10.05
C ASP A 49 6.54 0.02 10.62
N TRP A 50 6.47 -0.89 11.61
CA TRP A 50 7.64 -1.62 12.09
C TRP A 50 8.33 -2.41 10.97
N LEU A 51 7.57 -3.15 10.15
CA LEU A 51 8.13 -3.93 9.03
C LEU A 51 8.80 -3.05 7.98
N ARG A 52 8.24 -1.87 7.71
CA ARG A 52 8.85 -0.89 6.81
C ARG A 52 10.17 -0.35 7.37
N GLN A 53 10.22 -0.11 8.68
CA GLN A 53 11.44 0.36 9.35
C GLN A 53 12.51 -0.73 9.37
N TYR A 54 12.14 -1.96 9.74
CA TYR A 54 13.00 -3.13 9.69
C TYR A 54 13.64 -3.35 8.31
N ALA A 55 12.85 -3.22 7.24
CA ALA A 55 13.36 -3.37 5.87
C ALA A 55 14.38 -2.30 5.47
N LYS A 56 14.26 -1.07 6.02
CA LYS A 56 15.24 0.00 5.82
C LYS A 56 16.53 -0.26 6.59
N ASP A 57 16.41 -0.73 7.83
CA ASP A 57 17.54 -0.95 8.73
C ASP A 57 18.30 -2.24 8.37
N HIS A 58 17.63 -3.20 7.73
CA HIS A 58 18.21 -4.48 7.33
C HIS A 58 18.01 -4.78 5.83
N PRO A 59 18.65 -4.01 4.94
CA PRO A 59 18.58 -4.29 3.51
C PRO A 59 19.10 -5.70 3.23
N ARG A 60 18.33 -6.49 2.46
CA ARG A 60 18.56 -7.91 2.11
C ARG A 60 18.15 -8.95 3.16
N ARG A 61 17.72 -8.56 4.36
CA ARG A 61 17.07 -9.52 5.26
C ARG A 61 15.65 -9.77 4.76
N GLY A 62 15.35 -11.03 4.46
CA GLY A 62 14.03 -11.45 4.01
C GLY A 62 13.00 -11.43 5.14
N PHE A 63 11.78 -11.85 4.82
CA PHE A 63 10.66 -11.91 5.77
C PHE A 63 10.88 -12.87 6.96
N ARG A 64 11.61 -13.97 6.74
CA ARG A 64 11.84 -14.99 7.77
C ARG A 64 12.53 -14.43 9.03
N PRO A 65 13.67 -13.72 8.95
CA PRO A 65 14.26 -13.02 10.08
C PRO A 65 13.31 -12.04 10.78
N ALA A 66 12.61 -11.19 10.02
CA ALA A 66 11.69 -10.20 10.56
C ALA A 66 10.60 -10.83 11.43
N TYR A 67 10.08 -11.99 11.03
CA TYR A 67 9.08 -12.72 11.82
C TYR A 67 9.59 -13.16 13.20
N TYR A 68 10.83 -13.66 13.28
CA TYR A 68 11.42 -14.06 14.56
C TYR A 68 11.66 -12.85 15.46
N ASP A 69 12.10 -11.72 14.90
CA ASP A 69 12.39 -10.50 15.64
C ASP A 69 11.10 -9.89 16.25
N VAL A 70 10.00 -9.78 15.46
CA VAL A 70 8.69 -9.35 16.00
C VAL A 70 8.19 -10.29 17.08
N ARG A 71 8.34 -11.61 16.88
CA ARG A 71 7.89 -12.59 17.86
C ARG A 71 8.69 -12.53 19.16
N ALA A 72 9.97 -12.22 19.09
CA ALA A 72 10.81 -12.00 20.26
C ALA A 72 10.38 -10.71 20.99
N GLU A 73 10.22 -9.59 20.28
CA GLU A 73 9.76 -8.32 20.87
C GLU A 73 8.37 -8.41 21.52
N THR A 74 7.41 -9.01 20.82
CA THR A 74 6.03 -9.17 21.32
C THR A 74 5.90 -10.17 22.47
N ALA A 75 6.79 -11.17 22.56
CA ALA A 75 6.83 -12.10 23.69
C ALA A 75 7.45 -11.45 24.95
N LEU A 76 8.35 -10.47 24.78
CA LEU A 76 8.96 -9.72 25.86
C LEU A 76 8.01 -8.66 26.46
N LEU A 77 7.12 -8.08 25.64
CA LEU A 77 6.10 -7.10 26.08
C LEU A 77 4.89 -7.71 26.82
N ARG A 78 4.80 -9.04 26.92
CA ARG A 78 3.67 -9.75 27.54
C ARG A 78 3.98 -10.36 28.92
N LYS A 79 5.19 -10.12 29.45
CA LYS A 79 5.63 -10.45 30.81
C LYS A 79 5.68 -9.19 31.64
#